data_AF-A0A6B3FE24-F1
#
_entry.id   AF-A0A6B3FE24-F1
#
_cell.length_a   1.000
_cell.length_b   1.000
_cell.length_c   1.000
_cell.angle_alpha   90.00
_cell.angle_beta   90.00
_cell.angle_gamma   90.00
#
_symmetry.space_group_name_H-M   'P 1'
#
loop_
_entity.id
_entity.type
_entity.pdbx_description
1 polymer ?
#
loop_
_entity_poly.entity_id
_entity_poly.type
_entity_poly.pdbx_seq_one_letter_code
_entity_poly.pdbx_strand_id
1 'polypeptide(L)'
;DFGPVNKVLGLGDFSWTYGRYSAFALVLLEVLWCSFPFVMVTVYAGIRAIPTEVLEAASLDGASQWRIWRTIMAPMLKPILIVVTIQSIIWDFKVFTQIYV
;
A
#
# COMPACT_ATOMS: atom_id res chain seq x y z
N ASP A 1 -25.20 -6.81 -18.32
CA ASP A 1 -25.03 -6.04 -17.06
C ASP A 1 -23.57 -5.70 -16.80
N PHE A 2 -23.23 -4.42 -16.73
CA PHE A 2 -21.88 -3.89 -16.46
C PHE A 2 -21.45 -4.00 -14.98
N GLY A 3 -22.01 -4.98 -14.25
CA GLY A 3 -21.66 -5.27 -12.87
C GLY A 3 -22.30 -4.36 -11.81
N PRO A 4 -22.19 -4.75 -10.53
CA PRO A 4 -22.77 -4.01 -9.39
C PRO A 4 -22.09 -2.67 -9.13
N VAL A 5 -20.80 -2.52 -9.45
CA VAL A 5 -20.04 -1.27 -9.26
C VAL A 5 -20.65 -0.12 -10.06
N ASN A 6 -21.03 -0.36 -11.33
CA ASN A 6 -21.70 0.65 -12.15
C ASN A 6 -23.07 1.05 -11.60
N LYS A 7 -23.80 0.08 -11.04
CA LYS A 7 -25.12 0.33 -10.43
C LYS A 7 -25.00 1.21 -9.19
N VAL A 8 -23.99 0.98 -8.36
CA VAL A 8 -23.73 1.78 -7.16
C VAL A 8 -23.24 3.19 -7.51
N LEU A 9 -22.37 3.32 -8.52
CA LEU A 9 -21.79 4.61 -8.92
C LEU A 9 -22.65 5.42 -9.90
N GLY A 10 -23.77 4.87 -10.38
CA GLY A 10 -24.65 5.55 -11.35
C GLY A 10 -24.03 5.73 -12.74
N LEU A 11 -23.05 4.89 -13.11
CA LEU A 11 -22.26 5.03 -14.34
C LEU A 11 -22.92 4.42 -15.59
N GLY A 12 -24.12 3.85 -15.47
CA GLY A 12 -24.83 3.19 -16.57
C GLY A 12 -23.99 2.09 -17.21
N ASP A 13 -23.88 2.13 -18.53
CA ASP A 13 -23.20 1.13 -19.36
C ASP A 13 -21.70 1.40 -19.56
N PHE A 14 -21.07 2.09 -18.60
CA PHE A 14 -19.64 2.38 -18.67
C PHE A 14 -18.80 1.10 -18.67
N SER A 15 -17.98 0.94 -19.71
CA SER A 15 -17.11 -0.23 -19.84
C SER A 15 -15.73 0.03 -19.27
N TRP A 16 -15.42 -0.60 -18.13
CA TRP A 16 -14.11 -0.47 -17.49
C TRP A 16 -12.98 -1.12 -18.28
N THR A 17 -13.27 -2.19 -19.01
CA THR A 17 -12.26 -3.02 -19.70
C THR A 17 -11.94 -2.55 -21.12
N TYR A 18 -12.86 -1.84 -21.79
CA TYR A 18 -12.64 -1.37 -23.17
C TYR A 18 -11.82 -0.09 -23.25
N GLY A 19 -12.00 0.83 -22.30
CA GLY A 19 -11.23 2.07 -22.29
C GLY A 19 -9.78 1.83 -21.87
N ARG A 20 -8.82 2.31 -22.65
CA ARG A 20 -7.38 2.15 -22.34
C ARG A 20 -7.05 2.55 -20.90
N TYR A 21 -7.44 3.76 -20.49
CA TYR A 21 -7.13 4.29 -19.17
C TYR A 21 -7.95 3.63 -18.06
N SER A 22 -9.22 3.29 -18.31
CA SER A 22 -10.07 2.61 -17.33
C SER A 22 -9.60 1.18 -17.07
N ALA A 23 -9.11 0.48 -18.10
CA ALA A 23 -8.57 -0.87 -17.96
C ALA A 23 -7.28 -0.86 -17.12
N PHE A 24 -6.36 0.07 -17.39
CA PHE A 24 -5.17 0.24 -16.55
C PHE A 24 -5.51 0.64 -15.11
N ALA A 25 -6.52 1.49 -14.91
CA ALA A 25 -6.97 1.86 -13.57
C ALA A 25 -7.57 0.66 -12.82
N LEU A 26 -8.35 -0.18 -13.50
CA LEU A 26 -8.94 -1.38 -12.91
C LEU A 26 -7.86 -2.37 -12.48
N VAL A 27 -6.88 -2.67 -13.34
CA VAL A 27 -5.74 -3.53 -13.02
C VAL A 27 -4.92 -2.95 -11.85
N LEU A 28 -4.66 -1.65 -11.85
CA LEU A 28 -3.93 -1.00 -10.76
C LEU A 28 -4.68 -1.14 -9.42
N LEU A 29 -6.00 -0.91 -9.42
CA LEU A 29 -6.81 -1.07 -8.21
C LEU A 29 -6.81 -2.50 -7.69
N GLU A 30 -6.87 -3.47 -8.60
CA GLU A 30 -6.83 -4.89 -8.25
C GLU A 30 -5.50 -5.28 -7.59
N VAL A 31 -4.37 -4.89 -8.19
CA VAL A 31 -3.03 -5.15 -7.66
C VAL A 31 -2.83 -4.48 -6.29
N LEU A 32 -3.28 -3.24 -6.14
CA LEU A 32 -3.24 -2.54 -4.86
C LEU A 32 -4.10 -3.26 -3.81
N TRP A 33 -5.31 -3.69 -4.18
CA TRP A 33 -6.21 -4.38 -3.27
C TRP A 33 -5.64 -5.70 -2.76
N CYS A 34 -5.07 -6.51 -3.64
CA CYS A 34 -4.47 -7.80 -3.27
C CYS A 34 -3.21 -7.65 -2.41
N SER A 35 -2.38 -6.63 -2.66
CA SER A 35 -1.13 -6.41 -1.92
C SER A 35 -1.33 -5.67 -0.60
N PHE A 36 -2.38 -4.85 -0.47
CA PHE A 36 -2.59 -3.97 0.68
C PHE A 36 -2.56 -4.68 2.05
N PRO A 37 -3.27 -5.81 2.27
CA PRO A 37 -3.30 -6.45 3.58
C PRO A 37 -1.90 -6.91 4.03
N PHE A 38 -1.11 -7.44 3.10
CA PHE A 38 0.25 -7.89 3.39
C PHE A 38 1.14 -6.71 3.81
N VAL A 39 1.20 -5.67 2.98
CA VAL A 39 2.01 -4.46 3.26
C VAL A 39 1.59 -3.83 4.59
N MET A 40 0.29 -3.71 4.83
CA MET A 40 -0.29 -3.11 6.03
C MET A 40 0.14 -3.86 7.30
N VAL A 41 -0.02 -5.19 7.32
CA VAL A 41 0.35 -6.02 8.48
C VAL A 41 1.86 -5.97 8.72
N THR A 42 2.67 -6.07 7.67
CA THR A 42 4.14 -6.05 7.79
C THR A 42 4.65 -4.71 8.30
N VAL A 43 4.17 -3.59 7.75
CA VAL A 43 4.56 -2.26 8.21
C VAL A 43 4.05 -2.01 9.63
N TYR A 44 2.84 -2.45 9.97
CA TYR A 44 2.31 -2.34 11.33
C TYR A 44 3.14 -3.11 12.36
N ALA A 45 3.54 -4.34 12.03
CA ALA A 45 4.46 -5.12 12.86
C ALA A 45 5.82 -4.40 13.02
N GLY A 46 6.33 -3.80 11.93
CA GLY A 46 7.53 -2.99 11.97
C GLY A 46 7.44 -1.77 12.88
N ILE A 47 6.30 -1.07 12.86
CA ILE A 47 6.05 0.08 13.75
C ILE A 47 5.99 -0.39 15.21
N ARG A 48 5.34 -1.52 15.48
CA ARG A 48 5.25 -2.10 16.83
C ARG A 48 6.58 -2.59 17.40
N ALA A 49 7.54 -2.92 16.53
CA ALA A 49 8.89 -3.31 16.94
C ALA A 49 9.77 -2.13 17.36
N ILE A 50 9.34 -0.89 17.12
CA ILE A 50 10.08 0.31 17.55
C ILE A 50 9.95 0.44 19.08
N PRO A 51 11.07 0.49 19.83
CA PRO A 51 11.03 0.65 21.28
C PRO A 51 10.38 1.98 21.67
N THR A 52 9.42 1.93 22.59
CA THR A 52 8.65 3.11 23.03
C THR A 52 9.52 4.11 23.78
N GLU A 53 10.57 3.64 24.45
CA GLU A 53 11.50 4.46 25.23
C GLU A 53 12.24 5.47 24.35
N VAL A 54 12.53 5.12 23.09
CA VAL A 54 13.19 6.01 22.12
C VAL A 54 12.24 7.14 21.70
N LEU A 55 10.95 6.84 21.56
CA LEU A 55 9.92 7.83 21.22
C LEU A 55 9.64 8.76 22.41
N GLU A 56 9.61 8.22 23.62
CA GLU A 56 9.47 9.00 24.85
C GLU A 56 10.67 9.92 25.07
N ALA A 57 11.90 9.43 24.90
CA ALA A 57 13.11 10.25 24.97
C ALA A 57 13.07 11.40 23.94
N ALA A 58 12.69 11.11 22.69
CA ALA A 58 12.57 12.15 21.67
C ALA A 58 11.48 13.19 22.00
N SER A 59 10.42 12.78 22.70
CA SER A 59 9.37 13.70 23.17
C SER A 59 9.86 14.60 24.30
N LEU A 60 10.67 14.07 25.21
CA LEU A 60 11.33 14.83 26.29
C LEU A 60 12.35 15.82 25.72
N ASP A 61 13.02 15.46 24.63
CA ASP A 61 13.92 16.34 23.87
C ASP A 61 13.18 17.43 23.04
N GLY A 62 11.85 17.50 23.13
CA GLY A 62 11.04 18.49 22.42
C GLY A 62 10.99 18.29 20.90
N ALA A 63 11.26 17.08 20.41
CA ALA A 63 11.17 16.80 18.98
C ALA A 63 9.71 16.83 18.50
N SER A 64 9.45 17.52 17.39
CA SER A 64 8.13 17.51 16.75
C SER A 64 7.84 16.14 16.11
N GLN A 65 6.55 15.80 15.95
CA GLN A 65 6.15 14.51 15.38
C GLN A 65 6.72 14.24 13.98
N TRP A 66 6.85 15.27 13.15
CA TRP A 66 7.49 15.15 11.84
C TRP A 66 8.99 14.82 11.93
N ARG A 67 9.69 15.42 12.91
CA ARG A 67 11.10 15.13 13.18
C ARG A 67 11.28 13.71 13.69
N ILE A 68 10.42 13.26 14.62
CA ILE A 68 10.41 11.88 15.13
C ILE A 68 10.18 10.89 13.98
N TRP A 69 9.19 11.14 13.13
CA TRP A 69 8.91 10.28 11.98
C TRP A 69 10.12 10.19 11.03
N ARG A 70 10.69 11.33 10.62
CA ARG A 70 11.75 11.34 9.61
C ARG A 70 13.12 10.87 10.12
N THR A 71 13.44 11.17 11.38
CA THR A 71 14.77 10.93 11.97
C THR A 71 14.85 9.61 12.74
N ILE A 72 13.74 9.09 13.26
CA ILE A 72 13.72 7.87 14.07
C ILE A 72 12.90 6.79 13.35
N MET A 73 11.60 7.01 13.14
CA MET A 73 10.73 5.94 12.63
C MET A 73 11.08 5.50 11.21
N ALA A 74 11.24 6.43 10.26
CA ALA A 74 11.51 6.10 8.86
C ALA A 74 12.85 5.36 8.66
N PRO A 75 13.98 5.75 9.30
CA PRO A 75 15.22 4.96 9.27
C PRO A 75 15.07 3.56 9.87
N MET A 76 14.33 3.42 10.97
CA MET A 76 14.10 2.12 11.61
C MET A 76 13.19 1.21 10.79
N LEU A 77 12.22 1.76 10.07
CA LEU A 77 11.34 1.01 9.17
C LEU A 77 11.98 0.70 7.82
N LYS A 78 13.04 1.42 7.42
CA LYS A 78 13.70 1.27 6.12
C LYS A 78 14.02 -0.18 5.74
N PRO A 79 14.60 -1.04 6.61
CA PRO A 79 14.89 -2.43 6.25
C PRO A 79 13.63 -3.22 5.88
N ILE A 80 12.55 -3.02 6.64
CA ILE A 80 11.26 -3.68 6.41
C ILE A 80 10.63 -3.18 5.11
N LEU A 81 10.65 -1.87 4.88
CA LEU A 81 10.13 -1.27 3.65
C LEU A 81 10.89 -1.76 2.41
N ILE A 82 12.22 -1.91 2.49
CA ILE A 82 13.02 -2.47 1.39
C ILE A 82 12.59 -3.91 1.08
N VAL A 83 12.47 -4.76 2.11
CA VAL A 83 12.06 -6.16 1.94
C VAL A 83 10.68 -6.25 1.31
N VAL A 84 9.70 -5.50 1.84
CA VAL A 84 8.33 -5.47 1.30
C VAL A 84 8.30 -4.95 -0.14
N THR A 85 9.08 -3.90 -0.44
CA THR A 85 9.12 -3.34 -1.80
C THR A 85 9.71 -4.33 -2.80
N ILE A 86 10.80 -5.01 -2.45
CA ILE A 86 11.40 -6.04 -3.32
C ILE A 86 10.41 -7.19 -3.54
N GLN A 87 9.73 -7.63 -2.48
CA GLN A 87 8.70 -8.66 -2.57
C GLN A 87 7.55 -8.24 -3.49
N SER A 88 7.05 -7.01 -3.35
CA SER A 88 6.01 -6.44 -4.21
C SER A 88 6.44 -6.46 -5.68
N ILE A 89 7.67 -6.01 -5.97
CA ILE A 89 8.22 -6.06 -7.34
C ILE A 89 8.20 -7.49 -7.88
N ILE A 90 8.66 -8.47 -7.11
CA ILE A 90 8.67 -9.89 -7.54
C ILE A 90 7.25 -10.39 -7.83
N TRP A 91 6.27 -10.01 -7.03
CA TRP A 91 4.87 -10.38 -7.23
C TRP A 91 4.26 -9.70 -8.45
N ASP A 92 4.54 -8.41 -8.66
CA ASP A 92 4.04 -7.65 -9.80
C ASP A 92 4.59 -8.22 -11.12
N PHE A 93 5.84 -8.69 -11.14
CA PHE A 93 6.38 -9.43 -12.30
C PHE A 93 5.63 -10.74 -12.61
N LYS A 94 4.87 -11.28 -11.65
CA LYS A 94 4.10 -12.52 -11.80
C LYS A 94 2.60 -12.30 -11.99
N VAL A 95 2.15 -11.04 -12.12
CA VAL A 95 0.72 -10.67 -12.14
C VAL A 95 -0.01 -11.08 -13.43
N PHE A 96 0.67 -11.71 -14.39
CA PHE A 96 0.10 -12.13 -15.69
C PHE A 96 -1.19 -12.94 -15.55
N THR A 97 -1.28 -13.83 -14.57
CA THR A 97 -2.48 -14.65 -14.34
C THR A 97 -3.68 -13.81 -13.90
N GLN A 98 -3.43 -12.70 -13.21
CA GLN A 98 -4.46 -11.84 -12.65
C GLN A 98 -5.03 -10.90 -13.73
N ILE A 99 -4.20 -10.47 -14.68
CA ILE A 99 -4.63 -9.65 -15.84
C ILE A 99 -5.33 -10.49 -16.92
N TYR A 100 -4.99 -11.77 -17.04
CA TYR A 100 -5.52 -12.64 -18.10
C TYR A 100 -6.94 -13.17 -17.83
N VAL A 101 -7.34 -13.25 -16.55
CA VAL A 101 -8.65 -13.72 -16.10
C VAL A 101 -9.66 -12.58 -16.13
#